data_AF-A0A6G2QY31-F1
#
_entry.id   AF-A0A6G2QY31-F1
#
_cell.length_a   1.000
_cell.length_b   1.000
_cell.length_c   1.000
_cell.angle_alpha   90.00
_cell.angle_beta   90.00
_cell.angle_gamma   90.00
#
_symmetry.space_group_name_H-M   'P 1'
#
loop_
_entity.id
_entity.type
_entity.pdbx_description
1 polymer ?
#
loop_
_entity_poly.entity_id
_entity_poly.type
_entity_poly.pdbx_seq_one_letter_code
_entity_poly.pdbx_strand_id
1 'polypeptide(L)'
;MTLIPPPADDAARRADLAGRADAYAAVPLLNCLLREVARPLPAPDEGPHRTYLLAGVDRLLRVRGTRRPAAPEVYTAGAWRRVGHAELVKLVAEELR
;
A
#
# COMPACT_ATOMS: atom_id res chain seq x y z
N MET A 1 -12.40 -36.39 19.68
CA MET A 1 -12.13 -34.95 19.91
C MET A 1 -12.79 -34.16 18.80
N THR A 2 -13.93 -33.55 19.07
CA THR A 2 -14.64 -32.71 18.09
C THR A 2 -14.06 -31.29 18.17
N LEU A 3 -13.29 -30.89 17.17
CA LEU A 3 -12.86 -29.50 17.00
C LEU A 3 -14.10 -28.68 16.61
N ILE A 4 -14.66 -27.95 17.57
CA ILE A 4 -15.68 -26.93 17.28
C ILE A 4 -14.98 -25.83 16.48
N PRO A 5 -15.42 -25.51 15.24
CA PRO A 5 -14.83 -24.42 14.48
C PRO A 5 -15.03 -23.10 15.23
N PRO A 6 -14.03 -22.20 15.21
CA PRO A 6 -14.18 -20.90 15.86
C PRO A 6 -15.40 -20.16 15.28
N PRO A 7 -16.15 -19.41 16.10
CA PRO A 7 -17.30 -18.67 15.61
C PRO A 7 -16.85 -17.69 14.51
N ALA A 8 -17.63 -17.59 13.45
CA ALA A 8 -17.30 -16.79 12.25
C ALA A 8 -16.96 -15.32 12.60
N ASP A 9 -17.54 -14.78 13.67
CA ASP A 9 -17.27 -13.43 14.18
C ASP A 9 -15.82 -13.24 14.64
N ASP A 10 -15.19 -14.26 15.22
CA ASP A 10 -13.79 -14.15 15.65
C ASP A 10 -12.84 -14.20 14.45
N ALA A 11 -13.19 -14.94 13.39
CA ALA A 11 -12.41 -14.95 12.16
C ALA A 11 -12.47 -13.58 11.47
N ALA A 12 -13.67 -12.98 11.39
CA ALA A 12 -13.86 -11.64 10.82
C ALA A 12 -13.11 -10.56 11.61
N ARG A 13 -13.15 -10.61 12.95
CA ARG A 13 -12.39 -9.69 13.82
C ARG A 13 -10.88 -9.83 13.62
N ARG A 14 -10.35 -11.05 13.55
CA ARG A 14 -8.92 -11.28 13.28
C ARG A 14 -8.51 -10.72 11.92
N ALA A 15 -9.34 -10.86 10.89
CA ALA A 15 -9.08 -10.31 9.57
C ALA A 15 -9.05 -8.77 9.57
N ASP A 16 -9.98 -8.11 10.27
CA ASP A 16 -9.98 -6.64 10.44
C ASP A 16 -8.74 -6.16 11.21
N LEU A 17 -8.37 -6.84 12.30
CA LEU A 17 -7.15 -6.53 13.06
C LEU A 17 -5.89 -6.69 12.20
N ALA A 18 -5.80 -7.77 11.43
CA ALA A 18 -4.69 -8.00 10.50
C ALA A 18 -4.64 -6.89 9.43
N GLY A 19 -5.77 -6.52 8.84
CA GLY A 19 -5.85 -5.43 7.87
C GLY A 19 -5.42 -4.08 8.44
N ARG A 20 -5.74 -3.78 9.71
CA ARG A 20 -5.25 -2.58 10.40
C ARG A 20 -3.77 -2.64 10.68
N ALA A 21 -3.27 -3.79 11.14
CA ALA A 21 -1.83 -3.98 11.39
C ALA A 21 -1.02 -3.76 10.11
N ASP A 22 -1.46 -4.35 9.00
CA ASP A 22 -0.88 -4.16 7.67
C ASP A 22 -0.90 -2.69 7.23
N ALA A 23 -2.02 -2.00 7.45
CA ALA A 23 -2.13 -0.58 7.14
C ALA A 23 -1.16 0.27 7.96
N TYR A 24 -0.98 -0.03 9.25
CA TYR A 24 0.00 0.65 10.10
C TYR A 24 1.44 0.32 9.70
N ALA A 25 1.73 -0.94 9.37
CA ALA A 25 3.06 -1.39 8.95
C ALA A 25 3.46 -0.82 7.58
N ALA A 26 2.50 -0.54 6.70
CA ALA A 26 2.77 0.09 5.41
C ALA A 26 3.24 1.55 5.52
N VAL A 27 2.84 2.29 6.56
CA VAL A 27 3.17 3.73 6.70
C VAL A 27 4.68 4.02 6.68
N PRO A 28 5.53 3.39 7.52
CA PRO A 28 6.97 3.66 7.50
C PRO A 28 7.61 3.24 6.18
N LEU A 29 7.23 2.10 5.61
CA LEU A 29 7.73 1.63 4.32
C LEU A 29 7.42 2.62 3.19
N LEU A 30 6.17 3.09 3.11
CA LEU A 30 5.78 4.13 2.16
C LEU A 30 6.55 5.42 2.39
N ASN A 31 6.74 5.83 3.66
CA ASN A 31 7.49 7.06 3.95
C ASN A 31 8.93 7.00 3.41
N CYS A 32 9.64 5.89 3.64
CA CYS A 32 11.00 5.70 3.13
C CYS A 32 11.01 5.67 1.59
N LEU A 33 10.17 4.83 0.97
CA LEU A 33 10.10 4.70 -0.49
C LEU A 33 9.87 6.06 -1.17
N LEU A 34 8.91 6.84 -0.67
CA LEU A 34 8.51 8.10 -1.27
C LEU A 34 9.55 9.22 -1.10
N ARG A 35 10.37 9.16 -0.05
CA ARG A 35 11.38 10.18 0.24
C ARG A 35 12.71 9.89 -0.44
N GLU A 36 13.04 8.62 -0.63
CA GLU A 36 14.39 8.21 -1.03
C GLU A 36 14.47 7.74 -2.48
N VAL A 37 13.37 7.22 -3.04
CA VAL A 37 13.41 6.52 -4.32
C VAL A 37 12.38 7.06 -5.31
N ALA A 38 11.13 7.20 -4.87
CA ALA A 38 10.03 7.51 -5.76
C ALA A 38 10.12 8.97 -6.27
N ARG A 39 9.91 9.16 -7.57
CA ARG A 39 9.92 10.50 -8.18
C ARG A 39 8.51 11.09 -8.12
N PRO A 40 8.30 12.24 -7.45
CA PRO A 40 6.98 12.86 -7.42
C PRO A 40 6.59 13.34 -8.82
N LEU A 41 5.36 13.07 -9.24
CA LEU A 41 4.82 13.60 -10.48
C LEU A 41 4.00 14.87 -10.20
N PRO A 42 4.08 15.90 -11.06
CA PRO A 42 3.24 17.08 -10.96
C PRO A 42 1.79 16.66 -11.21
N ALA A 43 0.95 16.75 -10.18
CA ALA A 43 -0.48 16.60 -10.30
C ALA A 43 -1.13 17.97 -10.05
N PRO A 44 -2.25 18.30 -10.73
CA PRO A 44 -3.07 19.43 -10.32
C PRO A 44 -3.49 19.20 -8.85
N ASP A 45 -3.14 20.14 -7.98
CA ASP A 45 -3.00 20.02 -6.52
C ASP A 45 -4.33 19.77 -5.74
N GLU A 46 -5.38 19.26 -6.38
CA GLU A 46 -6.75 19.25 -5.84
C GLU A 46 -7.20 17.88 -5.31
N GLY A 47 -6.43 16.81 -5.55
CA GLY A 47 -6.79 15.46 -5.14
C GLY A 47 -6.21 15.03 -3.78
N PRO A 48 -6.89 14.15 -3.01
CA PRO A 48 -6.33 13.60 -1.77
C PRO A 48 -5.16 12.62 -2.00
N HIS A 49 -4.86 12.30 -3.25
CA HIS A 49 -3.81 11.38 -3.65
C HIS A 49 -2.64 12.11 -4.30
N ARG A 50 -1.42 11.68 -3.96
CA ARG A 50 -0.19 12.10 -4.61
C ARG A 50 0.38 10.95 -5.43
N THR A 51 0.80 11.25 -6.65
CA THR A 51 1.31 10.26 -7.59
C THR A 51 2.82 10.36 -7.70
N TYR A 52 3.47 9.21 -7.78
CA TYR A 52 4.89 9.03 -7.86
C TYR A 52 5.22 7.99 -8.94
N LEU A 53 6.35 8.18 -9.60
CA LEU A 53 6.96 7.20 -10.49
C LEU A 53 7.99 6.38 -9.71
N LEU A 54 7.83 5.06 -9.77
CA LEU A 54 8.82 4.08 -9.38
C LEU A 54 9.61 3.72 -10.64
N ALA A 55 10.86 4.18 -10.71
CA ALA A 55 11.65 4.19 -11.94
C ALA A 55 12.31 2.84 -12.22
N GLY A 56 12.65 2.07 -11.19
CA GLY A 56 13.20 0.73 -11.31
C GLY A 56 12.21 -0.26 -11.91
N VAL A 57 10.93 -0.16 -11.56
CA VAL A 57 9.86 -1.01 -12.10
C VAL A 57 9.03 -0.38 -13.23
N ASP A 58 9.27 0.90 -13.56
CA ASP A 58 8.45 1.71 -14.48
C ASP A 58 6.94 1.66 -14.15
N ARG A 59 6.59 1.92 -12.89
CA ARG A 59 5.20 1.89 -12.41
C ARG A 59 4.82 3.17 -11.70
N LEU A 60 3.54 3.55 -11.84
CA LEU A 60 2.97 4.64 -11.09
C LEU A 60 2.38 4.14 -9.77
N LEU A 61 2.79 4.78 -8.68
CA LEU A 61 2.26 4.59 -7.33
C LEU A 61 1.54 5.87 -6.92
N ARG A 62 0.32 5.77 -6.40
CA ARG A 62 -0.33 6.87 -5.69
C ARG A 62 -0.64 6.50 -4.26
N VAL A 63 -0.57 7.48 -3.37
CA VAL A 63 -0.88 7.33 -1.95
C VAL A 63 -1.79 8.46 -1.49
N ARG A 64 -2.59 8.21 -0.46
CA ARG A 64 -3.40 9.24 0.18
C ARG A 64 -2.61 9.93 1.29
N GLY A 65 -2.67 11.27 1.32
CA GLY A 65 -2.06 12.10 2.36
C GLY A 65 -0.54 12.27 2.24
N THR A 66 0.00 13.26 2.95
CA THR A 66 1.43 13.64 2.91
C THR A 66 2.21 13.13 4.13
N ARG A 67 1.75 13.47 5.34
CA ARG A 67 2.46 13.17 6.59
C ARG A 67 2.36 11.70 7.00
N ARG A 68 1.23 11.06 6.70
CA ARG A 68 0.98 9.63 6.92
C ARG A 68 0.45 9.03 5.62
N PRO A 69 1.34 8.69 4.67
CA PRO A 69 0.93 8.08 3.42
C PRO A 69 0.22 6.76 3.71
N ALA A 70 -0.96 6.59 3.12
CA ALA A 70 -1.81 5.41 3.31
C ALA A 70 -2.55 5.05 2.03
N ALA A 71 -3.22 3.89 2.04
CA ALA A 71 -3.99 3.37 0.90
C ALA A 71 -3.18 3.41 -0.42
N PRO A 72 -2.05 2.69 -0.49
CA PRO A 72 -1.22 2.67 -1.68
C PRO A 72 -1.94 2.00 -2.84
N GLU A 73 -1.86 2.63 -4.00
CA GLU A 73 -2.48 2.16 -5.23
C GLU A 73 -1.48 2.22 -6.37
N VAL A 74 -1.41 1.16 -7.18
CA VAL A 74 -0.52 1.09 -8.34
C VAL A 74 -1.34 1.11 -9.62
N TYR A 75 -0.87 1.85 -10.61
CA TYR A 75 -1.49 1.86 -11.93
C TYR A 75 -1.10 0.60 -12.69
N THR A 76 -2.10 -0.19 -13.08
CA THR A 76 -1.90 -1.45 -13.80
C THR A 76 -3.10 -1.80 -14.67
N ALA A 77 -2.83 -2.09 -15.95
CA ALA A 77 -3.84 -2.35 -16.98
C ALA A 77 -4.91 -1.24 -17.06
N GLY A 78 -4.48 0.02 -17.14
CA GLY A 78 -5.38 1.15 -17.33
C GLY A 78 -6.10 1.64 -16.07
N ALA A 79 -5.93 0.98 -14.92
CA ALA A 79 -6.65 1.28 -13.70
C ALA A 79 -5.74 1.32 -12.46
N TRP A 80 -6.14 2.13 -11.48
CA TRP A 80 -5.52 2.13 -10.15
C TRP A 80 -6.03 0.94 -9.34
N ARG A 81 -5.11 0.18 -8.76
CA ARG A 81 -5.44 -0.97 -7.89
C ARG A 81 -4.79 -0.80 -6.54
N ARG A 82 -5.57 -1.02 -5.47
CA ARG A 82 -5.04 -1.06 -4.11
C ARG A 82 -4.06 -2.20 -3.94
N VAL A 83 -3.03 -1.93 -3.17
CA VAL A 83 -1.93 -2.85 -2.90
C VAL A 83 -1.91 -3.14 -1.40
N GLY A 84 -1.99 -4.41 -1.03
CA GLY A 84 -1.85 -4.84 0.36
C GLY A 84 -0.40 -4.74 0.85
N HIS A 85 -0.17 -4.94 2.15
CA HIS A 85 1.18 -4.82 2.72
C HIS A 85 2.18 -5.78 2.06
N ALA A 86 1.83 -7.06 1.89
CA ALA A 86 2.71 -8.05 1.26
C ALA A 86 3.04 -7.72 -0.20
N GLU A 87 2.07 -7.22 -0.97
CA GLU A 87 2.27 -6.81 -2.35
C GLU A 87 3.14 -5.55 -2.43
N LEU A 88 2.99 -4.62 -1.48
CA LEU A 88 3.82 -3.44 -1.37
C LEU A 88 5.27 -3.82 -1.08
N VAL A 89 5.52 -4.76 -0.18
CA VAL A 89 6.88 -5.27 0.09
C VAL A 89 7.51 -5.85 -1.17
N LYS A 90 6.76 -6.64 -1.95
CA LYS A 90 7.24 -7.18 -3.24
C LYS A 90 7.59 -6.07 -4.22
N LEU A 91 6.70 -5.09 -4.39
CA LEU A 91 6.91 -3.95 -5.27
C LEU A 91 8.17 -3.16 -4.89
N VAL A 92 8.38 -2.90 -3.60
CA VAL A 92 9.58 -2.19 -3.12
C VAL A 92 10.83 -3.01 -3.37
N ALA A 93 10.78 -4.32 -3.12
CA ALA A 93 11.92 -5.20 -3.40
C ALA A 93 12.26 -5.26 -4.89
N GLU A 94 11.29 -5.14 -5.78
CA GLU A 94 11.50 -5.05 -7.23
C GLU A 94 12.08 -3.69 -7.64
N GLU A 95 11.60 -2.60 -7.06
CA GLU A 95 12.10 -1.24 -7.34
C GLU A 95 13.56 -1.03 -6.91
N LEU A 96 14.01 -1.75 -5.88
CA LEU A 96 15.36 -1.61 -5.31
C LEU A 96 16.41 -2.58 -5.90
N ARG A 97 16.03 -3.39 -6.89
CA ARG A 97 16.96 -4.30 -7.59
C ARG A 97 17.69 -3.59 -8.72
#